data_AF-A0A1H3FHE7-F1
#
_entry.id   AF-A0A1H3FHE7-F1
#
_cell.length_a   1.000
_cell.length_b   1.000
_cell.length_c   1.000
_cell.angle_alpha   90.00
_cell.angle_beta   90.00
_cell.angle_gamma   90.00
#
_symmetry.space_group_name_H-M   'P 1'
#
loop_
_entity.id
_entity.type
_entity.pdbx_description
1 polymer ?
#
loop_
_entity_poly.entity_id
_entity_poly.type
_entity_poly.pdbx_seq_one_letter_code
_entity_poly.pdbx_strand_id
1 'polypeptide(L)' 'MDVDCIFSEPQFNPELVETVFGDSDVSTSEVIDPLGVDLELGPSLYPRLIDQLADTIARCAVNS' A
#
# COMPACT_ATOMS: atom_id res chain seq x y z
N MET A 1 18.19 8.20 -9.08
CA MET A 1 16.78 7.81 -9.17
C MET A 1 16.49 7.23 -7.81
N ASP A 2 15.93 8.03 -6.92
CA ASP A 2 15.50 7.55 -5.61
C ASP A 2 14.08 7.04 -5.71
N VAL A 3 13.81 5.94 -5.01
CA VAL A 3 12.48 5.42 -4.78
C VAL A 3 12.17 5.76 -3.34
N ASP A 4 11.25 6.68 -3.13
CA ASP A 4 10.98 7.17 -1.77
C ASP A 4 10.00 6.28 -1.01
N CYS A 5 9.19 5.50 -1.74
CA CYS A 5 8.17 4.65 -1.14
C CYS A 5 7.76 3.46 -2.02
N ILE A 6 7.44 2.35 -1.37
CA ILE A 6 6.99 1.09 -1.98
C ILE A 6 5.59 0.74 -1.46
N PHE A 7 4.74 0.23 -2.37
CA PHE A 7 3.47 -0.37 -1.99
C PHE A 7 3.55 -1.89 -2.09
N SER A 8 3.09 -2.56 -1.03
CA SER A 8 2.85 -4.02 -1.02
C SER A 8 1.35 -4.29 -0.96
N GLU A 9 0.86 -5.38 -1.56
CA GLU A 9 -0.55 -5.75 -1.43
C GLU A 9 -0.68 -6.96 -0.48
N PRO A 10 -1.74 -7.03 0.37
CA PRO A 10 -1.91 -8.11 1.35
C PRO A 10 -1.94 -9.51 0.72
N GLN A 11 -2.36 -9.59 -0.55
CA GLN A 11 -2.49 -10.84 -1.29
C GLN A 11 -1.14 -11.39 -1.79
N PHE A 12 -0.06 -10.61 -1.73
CA PHE A 12 1.28 -11.06 -2.10
C PHE A 12 2.07 -11.52 -0.89
N ASN A 13 2.90 -12.55 -1.09
CA ASN A 13 3.72 -13.09 -0.02
C ASN A 13 4.72 -12.01 0.46
N PRO A 14 4.69 -11.62 1.74
CA PRO A 14 5.61 -10.60 2.28
C PRO A 14 7.09 -10.97 2.11
N GLU A 15 7.44 -12.26 2.09
CA GLU A 15 8.83 -12.72 1.89
C GLU A 15 9.35 -12.44 0.46
N LEU A 16 8.46 -12.36 -0.54
CA LEU A 16 8.84 -11.95 -1.90
C LEU A 16 9.14 -10.46 -1.96
N VAL A 17 8.41 -9.65 -1.20
CA VAL A 17 8.65 -8.20 -1.08
C VAL A 17 10.02 -7.96 -0.45
N GLU A 18 10.33 -8.61 0.67
CA GLU A 18 11.65 -8.52 1.30
C GLU A 18 12.80 -8.98 0.38
N THR A 19 12.59 -10.02 -0.44
CA THR A 19 13.63 -10.51 -1.36
C THR A 19 13.89 -9.55 -2.55
N VAL A 20 12.85 -8.88 -3.05
CA VAL A 20 12.97 -7.91 -4.16
C VAL A 20 13.59 -6.60 -3.68
N PHE A 21 13.30 -6.20 -2.45
CA PHE A 21 13.74 -4.92 -1.90
C PHE A 21 14.97 -5.02 -0.99
N GLY A 22 15.39 -6.22 -0.57
CA GLY A 22 16.73 -6.53 -0.02
C GLY A 22 17.26 -5.52 1.00
N ASP A 23 18.16 -4.63 0.54
CA ASP A 23 18.83 -3.56 1.30
C ASP A 23 18.45 -2.15 0.80
N SER A 24 17.31 -1.98 0.11
CA SER A 24 16.92 -0.68 -0.43
C SER A 24 16.59 0.28 0.71
N ASP A 25 17.26 1.45 0.76
CA ASP A 25 17.04 2.58 1.70
C ASP A 25 15.64 3.22 1.61
N VAL A 26 14.66 2.52 1.04
CA VAL A 26 13.28 3.00 0.95
C VAL A 26 12.72 3.06 2.36
N SER A 27 12.61 4.30 2.87
CA SER A 27 12.25 4.58 4.26
C SER A 27 10.78 4.30 4.56
N THR A 28 9.94 4.15 3.53
CA THR A 28 8.49 4.02 3.65
C THR A 28 7.96 2.85 2.80
N SER A 29 7.41 1.82 3.47
CA SER A 29 6.67 0.73 2.83
C SER A 29 5.23 0.74 3.34
N GLU A 30 4.28 1.04 2.46
CA GLU A 30 2.85 1.05 2.78
C GLU A 30 2.17 -0.21 2.20
N VAL A 31 1.13 -0.70 2.88
CA VAL A 31 0.28 -1.78 2.36
C VAL A 31 -0.92 -1.14 1.64
N ILE A 32 -1.10 -1.45 0.36
CA ILE A 32 -2.24 -1.01 -0.45
C ILE A 32 -3.14 -2.21 -0.75
N ASP A 33 -4.42 -2.11 -0.40
CA ASP A 33 -5.41 -3.17 -0.64
C ASP A 33 -6.41 -2.75 -1.71
N PRO A 34 -6.15 -3.04 -2.99
CA PRO A 34 -7.06 -2.67 -4.07
C PRO A 34 -8.33 -3.52 -4.11
N LEU A 35 -8.37 -4.63 -3.36
CA LEU A 35 -9.54 -5.50 -3.30
C LEU A 35 -10.47 -5.14 -2.15
N GLY A 36 -10.01 -4.34 -1.17
CA GLY A 36 -10.77 -3.98 0.00
C GLY A 36 -11.19 -5.20 0.82
N VAL A 37 -10.29 -6.18 0.99
CA VAL A 37 -10.58 -7.44 1.67
C VAL A 37 -11.02 -7.23 3.12
N ASP A 38 -10.57 -6.14 3.76
CA ASP A 38 -10.94 -5.77 5.12
C ASP A 38 -12.18 -4.84 5.19
N LEU A 39 -12.79 -4.50 4.05
CA LEU A 39 -13.97 -3.61 4.01
C LEU A 39 -15.28 -4.38 4.13
N GLU A 40 -16.17 -3.87 5.00
CA GLU A 40 -17.54 -4.37 5.09
C GLU A 40 -18.33 -4.13 3.80
N LEU A 41 -19.02 -5.18 3.34
CA LEU A 41 -19.91 -5.15 2.20
C LEU A 41 -21.08 -4.18 2.43
N GLY A 42 -21.38 -3.36 1.43
CA GLY A 42 -22.52 -2.46 1.46
C GLY A 42 -22.35 -1.25 0.54
N PRO A 43 -23.33 -0.32 0.54
CA PRO A 43 -23.30 0.86 -0.33
C PRO A 43 -22.11 1.79 -0.11
N SER A 44 -21.50 1.73 1.08
CA SER A 44 -20.33 2.53 1.45
C SER A 44 -18.99 1.87 1.09
N LEU A 45 -18.99 0.63 0.58
CA LEU A 45 -17.75 -0.09 0.26
C LEU A 45 -16.91 0.68 -0.76
N TYR A 46 -17.49 1.05 -1.89
CA TYR A 46 -16.74 1.68 -2.97
C TYR A 46 -16.19 3.07 -2.60
N PRO A 47 -16.97 3.98 -1.98
CA PRO A 47 -16.41 5.23 -1.46
C PRO A 47 -15.25 5.01 -0.47
N ARG A 48 -15.42 4.09 0.48
CA ARG A 48 -14.37 3.80 1.48
C ARG A 48 -13.10 3.21 0.86
N LEU A 49 -13.24 2.37 -0.15
CA LEU A 49 -12.11 1.81 -0.89
C LEU A 49 -11.29 2.93 -1.56
N ILE A 50 -11.95 3.84 -2.27
CA ILE A 50 -11.28 4.95 -2.94
C ILE A 50 -10.58 5.87 -1.93
N ASP A 51 -11.23 6.19 -0.82
CA ASP A 51 -10.64 7.01 0.24
C ASP A 51 -9.41 6.33 0.85
N GLN A 52 -9.48 5.04 1.18
CA GLN A 52 -8.34 4.28 1.72
C GLN A 52 -7.16 4.20 0.76
N LEU A 53 -7.41 4.02 -0.54
CA LEU A 53 -6.36 4.01 -1.57
C LEU A 53 -5.71 5.39 -1.68
N ALA A 54 -6.51 6.46 -1.74
CA ALA A 54 -6.02 7.83 -1.81
C ALA A 54 -5.17 8.21 -0.59
N ASP A 55 -5.63 7.85 0.61
CA ASP A 55 -4.91 8.11 1.86
C ASP A 55 -3.56 7.38 1.90
N THR A 56 -3.53 6.12 1.45
CA THR A 56 -2.31 5.31 1.42
C THR A 56 -1.28 5.89 0.44
N ILE A 57 -1.74 6.33 -0.73
CA ILE A 57 -0.88 7.04 -1.70
C ILE A 57 -0.40 8.39 -1.15
N ALA A 58 -1.27 9.13 -0.46
CA ALA A 58 -0.92 10.42 0.12
C ALA A 58 0.12 10.29 1.25
N ARG A 59 -0.01 9.30 2.14
CA ARG A 59 0.99 9.04 3.20
C ARG A 59 2.37 8.73 2.62
N CYS A 60 2.40 7.89 1.60
CA CYS A 60 3.59 7.58 0.83
C CYS A 60 4.24 8.86 0.27
N ALA A 61 3.47 9.73 -0.38
CA ALA A 61 3.97 10.99 -0.94
C ALA A 61 4.41 12.06 0.08
N VAL A 62 3.90 12.02 1.32
CA VAL A 62 4.25 12.99 2.39
C VAL A 62 5.44 12.53 3.23
N ASN A 63 5.65 11.22 3.34
CA ASN A 63 6.75 10.61 4.10
C ASN A 63 7.95 10.19 3.21
N SER A 64 7.99 10.74 1.99
CA SER A 64 9.06 10.60 0.99
C SER A 64 10.11 11.72 1.15
#